data_AF-A0A9E5EZS3-F1
#
_entry.id   AF-A0A9E5EZS3-F1
#
_cell.length_a   1.000
_cell.length_b   1.000
_cell.length_c   1.000
_cell.angle_alpha   90.00
_cell.angle_beta   90.00
_cell.angle_gamma   90.00
#
_symmetry.space_group_name_H-M   'P 1'
#
loop_
_entity.id
_entity.type
_entity.pdbx_description
1 polymer ?
#
loop_
_entity_poly.entity_id
_entity_poly.type
_entity_poly.pdbx_seq_one_letter_code
_entity_poly.pdbx_strand_id
1 'polypeptide(L)'
;MVSELIQGSDSIAGGHDVRGRMWNTIHSGTTFSTMFPPNSTVGDNVMGYCGAVPGAPCGAQSVTNSFSLARSYHTGGVNIARADASVRFITNSISPATWLAMGSRNGGEVINEP
;
A
#
# COMPACT_ATOMS: atom_id res chain seq x y z
N MET A 1 5.13 -5.39 9.46
CA MET A 1 5.91 -5.03 8.25
C MET A 1 5.59 -3.58 7.88
N VAL A 2 6.50 -2.91 7.20
CA VAL A 2 6.35 -1.53 6.70
C VAL A 2 6.62 -1.55 5.20
N SER A 3 5.85 -0.80 4.42
CA SER A 3 5.99 -0.70 2.97
C SER A 3 6.22 0.74 2.55
N GLU A 4 6.86 0.91 1.41
CA GLU A 4 6.76 2.13 0.63
C GLU A 4 5.30 2.44 0.27
N LEU A 5 4.99 3.73 0.28
CA LEU A 5 3.74 4.34 -0.18
C LEU A 5 4.12 5.55 -1.02
N ILE A 6 3.43 5.74 -2.15
CA ILE A 6 3.55 6.98 -2.93
C ILE A 6 2.63 8.02 -2.28
N GLN A 7 3.22 9.15 -1.90
CA GLN A 7 2.49 10.27 -1.34
C GLN A 7 1.92 11.15 -2.45
N GLY A 8 0.64 11.49 -2.34
CA GLY A 8 0.04 12.58 -3.12
C GLY A 8 0.31 13.92 -2.44
N SER A 9 0.27 15.03 -3.18
CA SER A 9 0.22 16.34 -2.53
C SER A 9 -1.13 16.56 -1.85
N ASP A 10 -1.15 17.25 -0.72
CA ASP A 10 -2.37 17.49 0.05
C ASP A 10 -3.39 18.40 -0.67
N SER A 11 -3.03 18.98 -1.82
CA SER A 11 -3.86 19.88 -2.62
C SER A 11 -4.33 19.28 -3.95
N ILE A 12 -4.20 17.97 -4.16
CA ILE A 12 -4.63 17.33 -5.42
C ILE A 12 -6.15 17.36 -5.55
N ALA A 13 -6.63 17.67 -6.75
CA ALA A 13 -8.04 17.69 -7.13
C ALA A 13 -8.93 18.57 -6.23
N GLY A 14 -8.35 19.60 -5.61
CA GLY A 14 -9.07 20.52 -4.72
C GLY A 14 -9.51 19.89 -3.38
N GLY A 15 -8.97 18.72 -3.04
CA GLY A 15 -9.22 18.01 -1.78
C GLY A 15 -7.92 17.61 -1.08
N HIS A 16 -8.06 16.89 0.05
CA HIS A 16 -6.94 16.38 0.84
C HIS A 16 -6.55 14.96 0.42
N ASP A 17 -5.26 14.68 0.31
CA ASP A 17 -4.73 13.32 0.18
C ASP A 17 -4.14 12.87 1.52
N VAL A 18 -4.63 11.75 2.05
CA VAL A 18 -4.17 11.24 3.35
C VAL A 18 -3.00 10.26 3.23
N ARG A 19 -2.65 9.80 2.03
CA ARG A 19 -1.58 8.80 1.83
C ARG A 19 -0.22 9.40 2.21
N GLY A 20 0.42 8.75 3.17
CA GLY A 20 1.69 9.16 3.78
C GLY A 20 1.58 10.21 4.89
N ARG A 21 0.37 10.50 5.42
CA ARG A 21 0.19 11.49 6.49
C ARG A 21 0.58 10.94 7.87
N MET A 22 1.89 10.82 8.12
CA MET A 22 2.45 10.13 9.30
C MET A 22 1.95 10.65 10.66
N TRP A 23 1.62 11.94 10.78
CA TRP A 23 1.17 12.56 12.03
C TRP A 23 -0.36 12.57 12.21
N ASN A 24 -1.11 12.08 11.23
CA ASN A 24 -2.57 12.00 11.27
C ASN A 24 -3.04 10.80 10.45
N THR A 25 -3.07 9.64 11.12
CA THR A 25 -3.39 8.30 10.60
C THR A 25 -4.89 8.10 10.29
N ILE A 26 -5.56 9.13 9.79
CA ILE A 26 -6.95 8.99 9.37
C ILE A 26 -7.04 8.13 8.09
N HIS A 27 -8.09 7.31 7.98
CA HIS A 27 -8.51 6.65 6.74
C HIS A 27 -7.39 5.93 5.95
N SER A 28 -6.72 4.96 6.60
CA SER A 28 -5.62 4.16 6.01
C SER A 28 -4.44 4.97 5.43
N GLY A 29 -4.31 6.24 5.81
CA GLY A 29 -3.30 7.15 5.27
C GLY A 29 -1.85 6.76 5.59
N THR A 30 -1.61 6.03 6.67
CA THR A 30 -0.25 5.58 7.07
C THR A 30 -0.11 4.07 7.09
N THR A 31 -1.15 3.35 6.68
CA THR A 31 -1.16 1.89 6.61
C THR A 31 -1.15 1.44 5.16
N PHE A 32 -0.90 0.17 4.93
CA PHE A 32 -1.09 -0.46 3.65
C PHE A 32 -1.72 -1.84 3.84
N SER A 33 -2.30 -2.36 2.76
CA SER A 33 -2.90 -3.68 2.69
C SER A 33 -2.12 -4.57 1.73
N THR A 34 -2.06 -5.86 2.05
CA THR A 34 -1.53 -6.91 1.18
C THR A 34 -2.60 -7.55 0.29
N MET A 35 -3.80 -6.97 0.24
CA MET A 35 -4.92 -7.50 -0.57
C MET A 35 -4.59 -7.59 -2.06
N PHE A 36 -3.75 -6.70 -2.57
CA PHE A 36 -3.26 -6.72 -3.95
C PHE A 36 -1.74 -6.61 -3.99
N PRO A 37 -1.08 -7.21 -5.00
CA PRO A 37 0.37 -7.14 -5.16
C PRO A 37 0.91 -5.71 -5.22
N PRO A 38 2.22 -5.52 -4.97
CA PRO A 38 2.87 -4.22 -5.09
C PRO A 38 2.61 -3.53 -6.42
N ASN A 39 2.44 -2.21 -6.39
CA ASN A 39 2.18 -1.37 -7.56
C ASN A 39 0.96 -1.82 -8.40
N SER A 40 -0.02 -2.49 -7.80
CA SER A 40 -1.27 -2.86 -8.48
C SER A 40 -1.95 -1.65 -9.12
N THR A 41 -2.58 -1.86 -10.27
CA THR A 41 -3.38 -0.84 -10.96
C THR A 41 -4.72 -0.57 -10.27
N VAL A 42 -5.14 -1.43 -9.34
CA VAL A 42 -6.29 -1.17 -8.45
C VAL A 42 -5.99 0.08 -7.64
N GLY A 43 -6.89 1.06 -7.66
CA GLY A 43 -6.70 2.31 -6.94
C GLY A 43 -6.95 2.20 -5.43
N ASP A 44 -6.32 3.10 -4.67
CA ASP A 44 -6.46 3.16 -3.22
C ASP A 44 -7.85 3.68 -2.82
N ASN A 45 -8.42 3.13 -1.75
CA ASN A 45 -9.66 3.62 -1.15
C ASN A 45 -9.35 4.19 0.23
N VAL A 46 -9.18 5.50 0.33
CA VAL A 46 -8.88 6.20 1.59
C VAL A 46 -10.04 7.12 1.99
N MET A 47 -11.26 6.59 1.86
CA MET A 47 -12.52 7.20 2.34
C MET A 47 -12.79 8.62 1.79
N GLY A 48 -12.45 8.85 0.52
CA GLY A 48 -12.72 10.12 -0.16
C GLY A 48 -11.54 11.10 -0.15
N TYR A 49 -10.46 10.75 0.53
CA TYR A 49 -9.28 11.60 0.69
C TYR A 49 -8.12 11.13 -0.20
N CYS A 50 -8.39 11.00 -1.50
CA CYS A 50 -7.45 10.47 -2.48
C CYS A 50 -7.38 11.37 -3.71
N GLY A 51 -6.19 11.83 -4.06
CA GLY A 51 -5.90 12.51 -5.32
C GLY A 51 -5.04 11.64 -6.24
N ALA A 52 -5.56 11.27 -7.42
CA ALA A 52 -4.83 10.35 -8.30
C ALA A 52 -3.50 10.98 -8.77
N VAL A 53 -2.40 10.27 -8.55
CA VAL A 53 -1.05 10.63 -9.02
C VAL A 53 -0.46 9.50 -9.86
N PRO A 54 0.55 9.78 -10.71
CA PRO A 54 1.27 8.72 -11.42
C PRO A 54 1.73 7.61 -10.47
N GLY A 55 1.37 6.36 -10.76
CA GLY A 55 1.73 5.19 -9.94
C GLY A 55 0.84 4.94 -8.70
N ALA A 56 -0.03 5.88 -8.33
CA ALA A 56 -0.97 5.72 -7.22
C ALA A 56 -2.38 6.22 -7.58
N PRO A 57 -3.13 5.44 -8.39
CA PRO A 57 -4.50 5.77 -8.73
C PRO A 57 -5.43 5.72 -7.50
N CYS A 58 -6.53 6.44 -7.58
CA CYS A 58 -7.61 6.38 -6.60
C CYS A 58 -8.68 5.39 -7.08
N GLY A 59 -9.11 4.52 -6.18
CA GLY A 59 -10.20 3.58 -6.43
C GLY A 59 -11.57 4.21 -6.16
N ALA A 60 -12.61 3.38 -6.18
CA ALA A 60 -13.93 3.78 -5.71
C ALA A 60 -13.84 4.11 -4.21
N GLN A 61 -13.98 5.39 -3.88
CA GLN A 61 -13.89 5.88 -2.51
C GLN A 61 -15.12 5.44 -1.71
N SER A 62 -14.91 4.86 -0.53
CA SER A 62 -15.96 4.40 0.37
C SER A 62 -15.55 4.56 1.81
N VAL A 63 -16.49 4.92 2.68
CA VAL A 63 -16.28 4.98 4.15
C VAL A 63 -16.18 3.59 4.79
N THR A 64 -16.45 2.53 4.04
CA THR A 64 -16.23 1.14 4.42
C THR A 64 -15.09 0.55 3.60
N ASN A 65 -14.35 -0.39 4.17
CA ASN A 65 -13.22 -1.08 3.52
C ASN A 65 -12.13 -0.12 3.01
N SER A 66 -11.67 0.79 3.87
CA SER A 66 -10.55 1.70 3.59
C SER A 66 -9.23 0.94 3.50
N PHE A 67 -8.47 1.14 2.43
CA PHE A 67 -7.13 0.59 2.25
C PHE A 67 -6.26 1.48 1.35
N SER A 68 -4.97 1.46 1.63
CA SER A 68 -3.92 1.89 0.69
C SER A 68 -3.12 0.66 0.29
N LEU A 69 -2.56 0.64 -0.92
CA LEU A 69 -1.72 -0.47 -1.38
C LEU A 69 -0.23 -0.13 -1.30
N ALA A 70 0.61 -1.16 -1.22
CA ALA A 70 2.06 -1.00 -1.31
C ALA A 70 2.45 -0.44 -2.68
N ARG A 71 3.12 0.71 -2.70
CA ARG A 71 3.45 1.44 -3.94
C ARG A 71 4.80 2.11 -3.86
N SER A 72 5.52 2.10 -4.98
CA SER A 72 6.85 2.69 -5.11
C SER A 72 7.11 3.14 -6.54
N TYR A 73 7.99 4.14 -6.68
CA TYR A 73 8.54 4.53 -7.97
C TYR A 73 9.71 3.64 -8.42
N HIS A 74 10.16 2.71 -7.58
CA HIS A 74 11.13 1.70 -8.00
C HIS A 74 10.56 0.80 -9.08
N THR A 75 11.34 0.60 -10.15
CA THR A 75 10.91 -0.24 -11.27
C THR A 75 10.74 -1.68 -10.81
N GLY A 76 9.53 -2.22 -11.01
CA GLY A 76 9.26 -3.65 -10.84
C GLY A 76 8.98 -4.11 -9.42
N GLY A 77 8.89 -3.23 -8.42
CA GLY A 77 8.63 -3.65 -7.04
C GLY A 77 8.58 -2.53 -5.99
N VAL A 78 8.60 -2.93 -4.73
CA VAL A 78 8.60 -2.06 -3.54
C VAL A 78 9.61 -2.57 -2.52
N ASN A 79 10.22 -1.68 -1.75
CA ASN A 79 10.98 -2.04 -0.56
C ASN A 79 10.02 -2.28 0.62
N ILE A 80 10.21 -3.41 1.30
CA ILE A 80 9.49 -3.78 2.52
C ILE A 80 10.47 -3.94 3.66
N ALA A 81 10.16 -3.34 4.81
CA ALA A 81 10.87 -3.59 6.06
C ALA A 81 10.07 -4.54 6.96
N ARG A 82 10.77 -5.50 7.58
CA ARG A 82 10.21 -6.46 8.53
C ARG A 82 10.50 -6.04 9.98
N ALA A 83 9.89 -6.75 10.93
CA ALA A 83 10.02 -6.45 12.37
C ALA A 83 11.44 -6.70 12.91
N ASP A 84 12.23 -7.51 12.22
CA ASP A 84 13.64 -7.79 12.49
C ASP A 84 14.60 -6.76 11.86
N ALA A 85 14.06 -5.63 11.37
CA ALA A 85 14.78 -4.57 10.65
C ALA A 85 15.42 -5.00 9.31
N SER A 86 15.15 -6.22 8.82
CA SER A 86 15.55 -6.59 7.47
C SER A 86 14.70 -5.86 6.43
N VAL A 87 15.35 -5.44 5.33
CA VAL A 87 14.69 -4.83 4.17
C VAL A 87 14.82 -5.78 2.99
N ARG A 88 13.71 -6.00 2.28
CA ARG A 88 13.64 -6.84 1.09
C ARG A 88 12.93 -6.10 -0.03
N PHE A 89 13.40 -6.29 -1.25
CA PHE A 89 12.72 -5.79 -2.44
C PHE A 89 11.73 -6.84 -2.93
N ILE A 90 10.44 -6.51 -2.90
CA ILE A 90 9.36 -7.40 -3.33
C ILE A 90 8.89 -6.99 -4.71
N THR A 91 8.94 -7.92 -5.66
CA THR A 91 8.60 -7.65 -7.05
C THR A 91 7.09 -7.58 -7.28
N ASN A 92 6.66 -6.83 -8.28
CA ASN A 92 5.25 -6.74 -8.70
C ASN A 92 4.70 -8.10 -9.16
N SER A 93 5.58 -9.04 -9.54
CA SER A 93 5.23 -10.39 -9.98
C SER A 93 5.10 -11.41 -8.85
N ILE A 94 5.19 -10.99 -7.58
CA ILE A 94 4.93 -11.87 -6.44
C ILE A 94 3.54 -12.50 -6.57
N SER A 95 3.43 -13.79 -6.23
CA SER A 95 2.13 -14.46 -6.28
C SER A 95 1.16 -13.77 -5.30
N PRO A 96 -0.10 -13.50 -5.69
CA PRO A 96 -1.07 -12.86 -4.79
C PRO A 96 -1.30 -13.65 -3.50
N ALA A 97 -1.23 -14.99 -3.56
CA ALA A 97 -1.37 -15.85 -2.39
C ALA A 97 -0.19 -15.67 -1.41
N THR A 98 1.04 -15.63 -1.92
CA THR A 98 2.25 -15.37 -1.14
C THR A 98 2.19 -13.98 -0.49
N TRP A 99 1.86 -12.95 -1.26
CA TRP A 99 1.76 -11.58 -0.77
C TRP A 99 0.68 -11.41 0.31
N LEU A 100 -0.49 -12.00 0.10
CA LEU A 100 -1.56 -11.99 1.09
C LEU A 100 -1.13 -12.69 2.39
N ALA A 101 -0.47 -13.85 2.27
CA ALA A 101 0.08 -14.58 3.41
C ALA A 101 1.08 -13.74 4.22
N MET A 102 1.91 -12.90 3.58
CA MET A 102 2.85 -12.03 4.29
C MET A 102 2.19 -11.01 5.23
N GLY A 103 0.96 -10.60 4.91
CA GLY A 103 0.15 -9.69 5.74
C GLY A 103 -0.83 -10.42 6.66
N SER A 104 -0.90 -11.75 6.60
CA SER A 104 -1.82 -12.55 7.41
C SER A 104 -1.48 -12.46 8.89
N ARG A 105 -2.51 -12.29 9.71
CA ARG A 105 -2.38 -12.33 11.19
C ARG A 105 -2.43 -13.76 11.73
N ASN A 106 -2.95 -14.70 10.96
CA ASN A 106 -3.27 -16.05 11.45
C ASN A 106 -2.01 -16.91 11.63
N GLY A 107 -0.93 -16.56 10.92
CA GLY A 107 0.37 -17.23 11.01
C GLY A 107 0.37 -18.66 10.48
N GLY A 108 1.56 -19.27 10.45
CA GLY A 108 1.75 -20.66 10.02
C GLY A 108 1.89 -20.86 8.49
N GLU A 109 1.75 -19.80 7.70
CA GLU A 109 2.07 -19.85 6.27
C GLU A 109 3.58 -20.03 6.08
N VAL A 110 3.99 -21.08 5.37
CA VAL A 110 5.37 -21.24 4.92
C VAL A 110 5.54 -20.40 3.66
N ILE A 111 6.08 -19.19 3.83
CA ILE A 111 6.25 -18.23 2.76
C ILE A 111 7.68 -18.33 2.22
N ASN A 112 7.81 -18.85 1.00
CA ASN A 112 9.02 -18.67 0.21
C ASN A 112 8.88 -17.36 -0.57
N GLU A 113 9.37 -16.29 0.03
CA GLU A 113 9.55 -15.02 -0.67
C GLU A 113 10.84 -15.07 -1.50
N PRO A 114 10.87 -14.43 -2.68
CA PRO A 114 12.09 -14.34 -3.49
C PRO A 114 13.23 -13.56 -2.81
#